data_AF-A0A5I9F5W8-F1
#
_entry.id   AF-A0A5I9F5W8-F1
#
_cell.length_a   1.000
_cell.length_b   1.000
_cell.length_c   1.000
_cell.angle_alpha   90.00
_cell.angle_beta   90.00
_cell.angle_gamma   90.00
#
_symmetry.space_group_name_H-M   'P 1'
#
loop_
_entity.id
_entity.type
_entity.pdbx_description
1 polymer ?
#
loop_
_entity_poly.entity_id
_entity_poly.type
_entity_poly.pdbx_seq_one_letter_code
_entity_poly.pdbx_strand_id
1 'polypeptide(L)'
;QFTCVEQSADRVSGGITPLFAQALLADWERVTGLSPGEHDTYQQRLAAVLAKLAETGGLSRAYFIRLAANLGYTITIEEPDVFRAGVNRAGDSINSPDVIWVWRVNVFSSKIQNYRFRAGCSAAGERLSYFADTVIESVFNDLKPAHTFCYFTYQEI
;
A
#
# COMPACT_ATOMS: atom_id res chain seq x y z
N GLN A 1 13.30 -42.25 -24.72
CA GLN A 1 14.39 -41.34 -24.31
C GLN A 1 14.04 -39.88 -24.67
N PHE A 2 13.68 -39.56 -25.92
CA PHE A 2 13.24 -38.22 -26.33
C PHE A 2 11.98 -37.67 -25.63
N THR A 3 10.99 -38.52 -25.36
CA THR A 3 9.73 -38.13 -24.70
C THR A 3 9.89 -37.60 -23.27
N CYS A 4 10.89 -38.06 -22.52
CA CYS A 4 11.18 -37.56 -21.17
C CYS A 4 11.76 -36.13 -21.22
N VAL A 5 12.58 -35.85 -22.24
CA VAL A 5 13.18 -34.53 -22.46
C VAL A 5 12.11 -33.52 -22.87
N GLU A 6 11.19 -33.91 -23.76
CA GLU A 6 10.06 -33.07 -24.15
C GLU A 6 9.15 -32.72 -22.96
N GLN A 7 8.77 -33.72 -22.15
CA GLN A 7 7.98 -33.48 -20.94
C GLN A 7 8.69 -32.60 -19.91
N SER A 8 10.01 -32.68 -19.82
CA SER A 8 10.82 -31.81 -18.96
C SER A 8 10.80 -30.37 -19.48
N ALA A 9 10.95 -30.17 -20.80
CA ALA A 9 10.91 -28.87 -21.42
C ALA A 9 9.54 -28.18 -21.25
N ASP A 10 8.44 -28.93 -21.38
CA ASP A 10 7.09 -28.40 -21.18
C ASP A 10 6.84 -27.96 -19.73
N ARG A 11 7.40 -28.67 -18.75
CA ARG A 11 7.32 -28.26 -17.34
C ARG A 11 8.09 -26.97 -17.07
N VAL A 12 9.27 -26.83 -17.67
CA VAL A 12 10.09 -25.61 -17.54
C VAL A 12 9.40 -24.43 -18.22
N SER A 13 8.79 -24.64 -19.40
CA SER A 13 8.06 -23.58 -20.10
C SER A 13 6.83 -23.10 -19.33
N GLY A 14 6.08 -24.02 -18.70
CA GLY A 14 4.96 -23.68 -17.83
C GLY A 14 5.37 -22.84 -16.63
N GLY A 15 6.53 -23.15 -16.03
CA GLY A 15 7.01 -22.44 -14.84
C GLY A 15 7.63 -21.06 -15.08
N ILE A 16 7.72 -20.61 -16.33
CA ILE A 16 8.01 -19.21 -16.68
C ILE A 16 6.95 -18.27 -16.09
N THR A 17 5.73 -18.76 -15.89
CA THR A 17 4.68 -18.01 -15.19
C THR A 17 4.42 -18.62 -13.81
N PRO A 18 4.14 -17.80 -12.78
CA PRO A 18 3.83 -18.32 -11.45
C PRO A 18 2.57 -19.21 -11.48
N LEU A 19 1.62 -18.93 -12.39
CA LEU A 19 0.36 -19.67 -12.56
C LEU A 19 0.55 -21.17 -12.78
N PHE A 20 1.63 -21.57 -13.44
CA PHE A 20 1.95 -22.97 -13.73
C PHE A 20 3.36 -23.35 -13.24
N ALA A 21 3.83 -22.72 -12.17
CA ALA A 21 5.17 -22.91 -11.61
C ALA A 21 5.51 -24.37 -11.27
N GLN A 22 4.55 -25.14 -10.73
CA GLN A 22 4.74 -26.55 -10.35
C GLN A 22 6.05 -26.74 -9.55
N ALA A 23 7.03 -27.45 -10.13
CA ALA A 23 8.34 -27.70 -9.53
C ALA A 23 9.19 -26.43 -9.33
N LEU A 24 8.92 -25.35 -10.09
CA LEU A 24 9.61 -24.07 -10.04
C LEU A 24 8.96 -23.08 -9.05
N LEU A 25 7.95 -23.48 -8.27
CA LEU A 25 7.32 -22.60 -7.28
C LEU A 25 8.32 -22.11 -6.21
N ALA A 26 9.26 -22.96 -5.80
CA ALA A 26 10.31 -22.60 -4.85
C ALA A 26 11.22 -21.47 -5.35
N ASP A 27 11.46 -21.40 -6.67
CA ASP A 27 12.23 -20.31 -7.26
C ASP A 27 11.45 -18.98 -7.23
N TRP A 28 10.13 -19.03 -7.44
CA TRP A 28 9.27 -17.86 -7.32
C TRP A 28 9.20 -17.35 -5.88
N GLU A 29 9.11 -18.25 -4.89
CA GLU A 29 9.17 -17.89 -3.48
C GLU A 29 10.49 -17.20 -3.13
N ARG A 30 11.62 -17.73 -3.62
CA ARG A 30 12.94 -17.10 -3.47
C ARG A 30 12.98 -15.70 -4.11
N VAL A 31 12.47 -15.54 -5.32
CA VAL A 31 12.44 -14.23 -6.03
C VAL A 31 11.53 -13.23 -5.32
N THR A 32 10.42 -13.69 -4.74
CA THR A 32 9.44 -12.85 -4.03
C THR A 32 9.78 -12.65 -2.54
N GLY A 33 10.83 -13.30 -2.04
CA GLY A 33 11.25 -13.23 -0.64
C GLY A 33 10.31 -13.93 0.34
N LEU A 34 9.50 -14.87 -0.14
CA LEU A 34 8.57 -15.64 0.68
C LEU A 34 9.24 -16.91 1.21
N SER A 35 8.95 -17.25 2.47
CA SER A 35 9.30 -18.54 3.06
C SER A 35 8.01 -19.29 3.38
N PRO A 36 7.71 -20.41 2.72
CA PRO A 36 6.51 -21.18 3.00
C PRO A 36 6.58 -21.82 4.40
N GLY A 37 5.43 -21.97 5.06
CA GLY A 37 5.30 -22.73 6.29
C GLY A 37 5.43 -24.23 6.06
N GLU A 38 5.83 -24.97 7.10
CA GLU A 38 6.12 -26.42 7.04
C GLU A 38 4.89 -27.27 6.66
N HIS A 39 3.69 -26.73 6.83
CA HIS A 39 2.41 -27.37 6.51
C HIS A 39 1.60 -26.66 5.42
N ASP A 40 2.20 -25.70 4.72
CA ASP A 40 1.48 -24.95 3.68
C ASP A 40 1.24 -25.83 2.46
N THR A 41 0.00 -25.86 2.00
CA THR A 41 -0.38 -26.55 0.77
C THR A 41 0.20 -25.83 -0.45
N TYR A 42 0.39 -26.56 -1.56
CA TYR A 42 0.84 -25.95 -2.82
C TYR A 42 -0.03 -24.76 -3.26
N GLN A 43 -1.35 -24.87 -3.10
CA GLN A 43 -2.28 -23.80 -3.47
C GLN A 43 -2.11 -22.55 -2.60
N GLN A 44 -1.89 -22.71 -1.29
CA GLN A 44 -1.62 -21.59 -0.38
C GLN A 44 -0.30 -20.89 -0.75
N ARG A 45 0.75 -21.66 -1.02
CA ARG A 45 2.05 -21.15 -1.46
C ARG A 45 1.96 -20.37 -2.77
N LEU A 46 1.27 -20.93 -3.77
CA LEU A 46 1.01 -20.27 -5.04
C LEU A 46 0.20 -18.97 -4.85
N ALA A 47 -0.83 -18.99 -4.01
CA ALA A 47 -1.63 -17.80 -3.70
C ALA A 47 -0.79 -16.71 -3.03
N ALA A 48 0.13 -17.07 -2.14
CA ALA A 48 1.05 -16.12 -1.49
C ALA A 48 2.02 -15.49 -2.52
N VAL A 49 2.61 -16.29 -3.41
CA VAL A 49 3.45 -15.79 -4.52
C VAL A 49 2.65 -14.85 -5.42
N LEU A 50 1.44 -15.24 -5.83
CA LEU A 50 0.58 -14.41 -6.67
C LEU A 50 0.14 -13.13 -5.95
N ALA A 51 -0.14 -13.19 -4.65
CA ALA A 51 -0.44 -12.03 -3.84
C ALA A 51 0.78 -11.09 -3.77
N LYS A 52 2.00 -11.63 -3.61
CA LYS A 52 3.23 -10.84 -3.56
C LYS A 52 3.60 -10.22 -4.91
N LEU A 53 3.31 -10.91 -6.00
CA LEU A 53 3.42 -10.35 -7.35
C LEU A 53 2.29 -9.35 -7.64
N ALA A 54 1.10 -9.52 -7.08
CA ALA A 54 0.04 -8.52 -7.13
C ALA A 54 0.29 -7.35 -6.15
N GLU A 55 1.20 -7.53 -5.19
CA GLU A 55 1.73 -6.47 -4.34
C GLU A 55 2.70 -5.56 -5.08
N THR A 56 3.11 -5.90 -6.32
CA THR A 56 3.93 -5.03 -7.18
C THR A 56 3.40 -3.61 -7.08
N GLY A 57 4.11 -2.78 -6.32
CA GLY A 57 3.65 -1.52 -5.73
C GLY A 57 2.91 -0.66 -6.73
N GLY A 58 1.60 -0.88 -6.83
CA GLY A 58 0.79 -0.18 -7.79
C GLY A 58 0.71 1.25 -7.31
N LEU A 59 1.23 2.20 -8.08
CA LEU A 59 1.06 3.64 -7.82
C LEU A 59 -0.41 4.10 -7.98
N SER A 60 -1.35 3.15 -8.08
CA SER A 60 -2.77 3.40 -8.19
C SER A 60 -3.38 3.65 -6.82
N ARG A 61 -4.38 4.54 -6.78
CA ARG A 61 -5.14 4.85 -5.58
C ARG A 61 -5.81 3.63 -4.95
N ALA A 62 -6.36 2.73 -5.78
CA ALA A 62 -7.04 1.52 -5.33
C ALA A 62 -6.09 0.56 -4.57
N TYR A 63 -4.82 0.49 -4.99
CA TYR A 63 -3.80 -0.30 -4.29
C TYR A 63 -3.60 0.18 -2.85
N PHE A 64 -3.38 1.48 -2.66
CA PHE A 64 -3.16 2.07 -1.34
C PHE A 64 -4.40 2.00 -0.44
N ILE A 65 -5.60 2.13 -1.01
CA ILE A 65 -6.86 1.93 -0.26
C ILE A 65 -6.96 0.48 0.22
N ARG A 66 -6.68 -0.51 -0.64
CA ARG A 66 -6.69 -1.93 -0.25
C ARG A 66 -5.61 -2.25 0.79
N LEU A 67 -4.42 -1.66 0.63
CA LEU A 67 -3.32 -1.81 1.59
C LEU A 67 -3.72 -1.30 2.97
N ALA A 68 -4.31 -0.11 3.04
CA ALA A 68 -4.81 0.45 4.29
C ALA A 68 -5.94 -0.40 4.89
N ALA A 69 -6.86 -0.93 4.05
CA ALA A 69 -7.92 -1.83 4.50
C ALA A 69 -7.36 -3.13 5.12
N ASN A 70 -6.31 -3.71 4.54
CA ASN A 70 -5.62 -4.89 5.08
C ASN A 70 -4.96 -4.60 6.44
N LEU A 71 -4.50 -3.36 6.65
CA LEU A 71 -3.97 -2.89 7.94
C LEU A 71 -5.09 -2.52 8.94
N GLY A 72 -6.36 -2.59 8.53
CA GLY A 72 -7.53 -2.30 9.37
C GLY A 72 -7.96 -0.83 9.38
N TYR A 73 -7.50 -0.02 8.42
CA TYR A 73 -7.88 1.38 8.26
C TYR A 73 -8.87 1.56 7.13
N THR A 74 -9.86 2.43 7.34
CA THR A 74 -10.68 2.96 6.24
C THR A 74 -10.09 4.29 5.83
N ILE A 75 -9.70 4.44 4.55
CA ILE A 75 -9.11 5.67 4.06
C ILE A 75 -9.75 6.14 2.77
N THR A 76 -9.62 7.44 2.49
CA THR A 76 -9.76 7.99 1.15
C THR A 76 -8.49 8.76 0.79
N ILE A 77 -8.14 8.76 -0.49
CA ILE A 77 -7.00 9.53 -1.00
C ILE A 77 -7.58 10.62 -1.90
N GLU A 78 -7.12 11.84 -1.71
CA GLU A 78 -7.41 13.03 -2.50
C GLU A 78 -6.11 13.52 -3.15
N GLU A 79 -6.21 14.01 -4.38
CA GLU A 79 -5.08 14.47 -5.22
C GLU A 79 -5.55 15.84 -5.68
N PRO A 80 -5.27 16.89 -4.89
CA PRO A 80 -5.71 18.22 -5.24
C PRO A 80 -5.00 18.66 -6.53
N ASP A 81 -5.73 19.33 -7.41
CA ASP A 81 -5.15 19.90 -8.63
C ASP A 81 -4.95 21.41 -8.43
N VAL A 82 -4.18 21.98 -9.35
CA VAL A 82 -3.91 23.41 -9.45
C VAL A 82 -5.10 24.11 -10.08
N PHE A 83 -5.33 25.36 -9.66
CA PHE A 83 -6.33 26.18 -10.31
C PHE A 83 -5.87 26.54 -11.72
N ARG A 84 -6.64 26.15 -12.73
CA ARG A 84 -6.41 26.45 -14.15
C ARG A 84 -7.54 27.34 -14.68
N ALA A 85 -7.19 28.53 -15.14
CA ALA A 85 -8.12 29.44 -15.81
C ALA A 85 -8.70 28.74 -17.05
N GLY A 86 -10.03 28.78 -17.20
CA GLY A 86 -10.76 28.09 -18.27
C GLY A 86 -11.21 26.67 -17.94
N VAL A 87 -10.70 26.05 -16.87
CA VAL A 87 -11.19 24.77 -16.33
C VAL A 87 -11.97 25.00 -15.02
N ASN A 88 -11.41 25.80 -14.12
CA ASN A 88 -11.98 26.09 -12.80
C ASN A 88 -12.81 27.38 -12.81
N ARG A 89 -13.64 27.57 -11.78
CA ARG A 89 -14.59 28.68 -11.61
C ARG A 89 -14.28 29.50 -10.36
N ALA A 90 -14.81 30.72 -10.32
CA ALA A 90 -14.72 31.56 -9.12
C ALA A 90 -15.41 30.86 -7.93
N GLY A 91 -14.66 30.66 -6.85
CA GLY A 91 -15.08 29.89 -5.67
C GLY A 91 -14.32 28.56 -5.49
N ASP A 92 -13.63 28.07 -6.53
CA ASP A 92 -12.79 26.88 -6.42
C ASP A 92 -11.48 27.20 -5.66
N SER A 93 -10.95 26.19 -4.97
CA SER A 93 -9.71 26.33 -4.18
C SER A 93 -8.52 26.68 -5.06
N ILE A 94 -7.80 27.74 -4.69
CA ILE A 94 -6.55 28.14 -5.32
C ILE A 94 -5.41 27.49 -4.56
N ASN A 95 -4.86 26.42 -5.13
CA ASN A 95 -3.73 25.69 -4.57
C ASN A 95 -2.39 26.11 -5.20
N SER A 96 -1.29 25.85 -4.49
CA SER A 96 0.07 26.02 -5.04
C SER A 96 0.30 25.07 -6.23
N PRO A 97 1.10 25.45 -7.25
CA PRO A 97 1.46 24.58 -8.37
C PRO A 97 2.01 23.20 -7.96
N ASP A 98 2.71 23.12 -6.83
CA ASP A 98 3.35 21.89 -6.34
C ASP A 98 2.36 20.87 -5.76
N VAL A 99 1.08 21.26 -5.61
CA VAL A 99 0.04 20.40 -5.02
C VAL A 99 -0.20 19.11 -5.83
N ILE A 100 0.15 19.11 -7.12
CA ILE A 100 0.05 17.93 -7.99
C ILE A 100 0.88 16.74 -7.48
N TRP A 101 1.90 16.99 -6.67
CA TRP A 101 2.75 15.97 -6.06
C TRP A 101 2.29 15.58 -4.66
N VAL A 102 1.19 16.17 -4.16
CA VAL A 102 0.69 15.95 -2.81
C VAL A 102 -0.49 14.99 -2.86
N TRP A 103 -0.40 13.92 -2.08
CA TRP A 103 -1.52 13.04 -1.79
C TRP A 103 -2.05 13.37 -0.41
N ARG A 104 -3.34 13.70 -0.33
CA ARG A 104 -4.02 13.88 0.94
C ARG A 104 -4.73 12.58 1.30
N VAL A 105 -4.26 11.93 2.35
CA VAL A 105 -4.79 10.65 2.85
C VAL A 105 -5.69 10.94 4.05
N ASN A 106 -7.00 10.90 3.84
CA ASN A 106 -7.97 11.00 4.93
C ASN A 106 -8.15 9.62 5.56
N VAL A 107 -7.79 9.50 6.84
CA VAL A 107 -7.91 8.28 7.64
C VAL A 107 -9.16 8.37 8.51
N PHE A 108 -10.08 7.44 8.29
CA PHE A 108 -11.29 7.23 9.07
C PHE A 108 -11.08 5.98 9.92
N SER A 109 -10.74 6.15 11.19
CA SER A 109 -10.50 5.01 12.07
C SER A 109 -11.06 5.29 13.46
N SER A 110 -11.78 4.31 14.00
CA SER A 110 -12.26 4.32 15.39
C SER A 110 -11.14 4.09 16.40
N LYS A 111 -9.94 3.68 15.95
CA LYS A 111 -8.77 3.40 16.79
C LYS A 111 -7.83 4.59 16.93
N ILE A 112 -8.15 5.75 16.36
CA ILE A 112 -7.30 6.93 16.45
C ILE A 112 -7.29 7.40 17.91
N GLN A 113 -6.21 7.07 18.62
CA GLN A 113 -5.99 7.56 19.98
C GLN A 113 -5.62 9.04 19.90
N ASN A 114 -6.64 9.89 20.05
CA ASN A 114 -6.49 11.34 20.07
C ASN A 114 -6.01 11.80 21.44
N TYR A 115 -4.69 11.92 21.60
CA TYR A 115 -4.10 12.54 22.78
C TYR A 115 -4.20 14.06 22.63
N ARG A 116 -5.25 14.64 23.20
CA ARG A 116 -5.42 16.09 23.32
C ARG A 116 -4.72 16.58 24.58
N PHE A 117 -4.01 17.71 24.47
CA PHE A 117 -3.42 18.38 25.62
C PHE A 117 -4.50 18.75 26.64
N ARG A 118 -4.31 18.38 27.90
CA ARG A 118 -5.23 18.70 28.99
C ARG A 118 -4.50 19.49 30.08
N ALA A 119 -5.02 20.67 30.40
CA ALA A 119 -4.52 21.45 31.53
C ALA A 119 -4.62 20.61 32.81
N GLY A 120 -3.49 20.41 33.49
CA GLY A 120 -3.39 19.59 34.71
C GLY A 120 -3.02 18.12 34.50
N CYS A 121 -3.01 17.61 33.26
CA CYS A 121 -2.51 16.26 32.94
C CYS A 121 -1.31 16.27 31.97
N SER A 122 -1.16 17.33 31.17
CA SER A 122 -0.11 17.48 30.16
C SER A 122 0.93 18.53 30.57
N ALA A 123 2.18 18.38 30.13
CA ALA A 123 3.29 19.26 30.49
C ALA A 123 3.50 20.41 29.49
N ALA A 124 3.94 21.57 29.97
CA ALA A 124 4.24 22.73 29.11
C ALA A 124 5.34 22.38 28.10
N GLY A 125 5.06 22.59 26.81
CA GLY A 125 5.94 22.20 25.69
C GLY A 125 5.49 20.93 24.96
N GLU A 126 4.51 20.20 25.47
CA GLU A 126 3.89 19.07 24.75
C GLU A 126 3.02 19.54 23.58
N ARG A 127 2.84 18.66 22.59
CA ARG A 127 1.96 18.94 21.44
C ARG A 127 0.50 19.06 21.89
N LEU A 128 -0.22 20.03 21.33
CA LEU A 128 -1.64 20.25 21.62
C LEU A 128 -2.53 19.08 21.18
N SER A 129 -2.10 18.34 20.16
CA SER A 129 -2.75 17.10 19.70
C SER A 129 -1.70 16.17 19.10
N TYR A 130 -1.77 14.89 19.47
CA TYR A 130 -0.92 13.83 18.91
C TYR A 130 -1.80 12.68 18.42
N PHE A 131 -1.68 12.37 17.13
CA PHE A 131 -2.29 11.22 16.49
C PHE A 131 -1.26 10.10 16.50
N ALA A 132 -1.50 9.05 17.27
CA ALA A 132 -0.46 8.07 17.61
C ALA A 132 -0.19 7.01 16.53
N ASP A 133 -0.73 7.15 15.33
CA ASP A 133 -0.72 6.06 14.35
C ASP A 133 0.42 6.17 13.34
N THR A 134 1.61 5.74 13.77
CA THR A 134 2.83 5.77 12.96
C THR A 134 2.87 4.66 11.90
N VAL A 135 2.03 3.63 12.01
CA VAL A 135 2.11 2.43 11.17
C VAL A 135 1.63 2.73 9.76
N ILE A 136 0.48 3.39 9.61
CA ILE A 136 -0.02 3.76 8.29
C ILE A 136 0.90 4.78 7.62
N GLU A 137 1.42 5.75 8.39
CA GLU A 137 2.33 6.77 7.88
C GLU A 137 3.65 6.18 7.40
N SER A 138 4.24 5.23 8.13
CA SER A 138 5.50 4.59 7.72
C SER A 138 5.30 3.77 6.45
N VAL A 139 4.26 2.93 6.40
CA VAL A 139 3.97 2.08 5.24
C VAL A 139 3.72 2.92 3.98
N PHE A 140 2.97 4.01 4.09
CA PHE A 140 2.74 4.90 2.96
C PHE A 140 4.01 5.64 2.55
N ASN A 141 4.83 6.09 3.49
CA ASN A 141 6.08 6.77 3.17
C ASN A 141 7.11 5.84 2.51
N ASP A 142 7.09 4.56 2.83
CA ASP A 142 7.97 3.55 2.23
C ASP A 142 7.52 3.17 0.81
N LEU A 143 6.21 3.14 0.55
CA LEU A 143 5.65 2.64 -0.71
C LEU A 143 5.25 3.73 -1.70
N LYS A 144 5.04 4.97 -1.24
CA LYS A 144 4.72 6.11 -2.13
C LYS A 144 5.87 6.34 -3.13
N PRO A 145 5.60 6.93 -4.31
CA PRO A 145 6.66 7.44 -5.15
C PRO A 145 7.58 8.39 -4.37
N ALA A 146 8.88 8.33 -4.64
CA ALA A 146 9.87 9.15 -3.93
C ALA A 146 9.56 10.66 -3.98
N HIS A 147 9.00 11.13 -5.10
CA HIS A 147 8.67 12.54 -5.33
C HIS A 147 7.28 12.96 -4.83
N THR A 148 6.44 12.01 -4.42
CA THR A 148 5.09 12.30 -3.90
C THR A 148 5.17 12.59 -2.41
N PHE A 149 4.47 13.62 -1.93
CA PHE A 149 4.35 13.91 -0.50
C PHE A 149 2.97 13.46 0.01
N CYS A 150 2.94 12.59 1.03
CA CYS A 150 1.69 12.16 1.66
C CYS A 150 1.38 13.05 2.87
N TYR A 151 0.23 13.72 2.84
CA TYR A 151 -0.32 14.48 3.94
C TYR A 151 -1.48 13.72 4.58
N PHE A 152 -1.38 13.38 5.86
CA PHE A 152 -2.38 12.58 6.55
C PHE A 152 -3.35 13.47 7.34
N THR A 153 -4.64 13.20 7.18
CA THR A 153 -5.73 13.86 7.91
C THR A 153 -6.55 12.81 8.65
N TYR A 154 -6.65 12.95 9.96
CA TYR A 154 -7.36 12.01 10.82
C TYR A 154 -8.76 12.54 11.12
N GLN A 155 -9.79 11.73 10.83
CA GLN A 155 -11.19 12.05 11.11
C GLN A 155 -11.80 10.97 12.02
N GLU A 156 -12.43 11.40 13.11
CA GLU A 156 -13.30 10.55 13.93
C GLU A 156 -14.59 10.28 13.14
N ILE A 157 -15.05 9.03 13.15
CA ILE A 157 -16.34 8.60 12.56
C ILE A 157 -17.40 8.64 13.66
#